data_AF-A0A962G2D7-F1
#
_entry.id   AF-A0A962G2D7-F1
#
_cell.length_a   1.000
_cell.length_b   1.000
_cell.length_c   1.000
_cell.angle_alpha   90.00
_cell.angle_beta   90.00
_cell.angle_gamma   90.00
#
_symmetry.space_group_name_H-M   'P 1'
#
loop_
_entity.id
_entity.type
_entity.pdbx_description
1 polymer ?
#
loop_
_entity_poly.entity_id
_entity_poly.type
_entity_poly.pdbx_seq_one_letter_code
_entity_poly.pdbx_strand_id
1 'polypeptide(L)'
;MKARRLFAIIVKELRQLARDRMTVAMMMGIPTLQLLLFGFAINLDVRGLQAGIVDQAQTTQSREILQAMLATGVVEPVAEAATPHELMDMVRRGEISVGIVVPPDLTRRLAEGREAVQVLVDGSDTSVQQAAR
;
A
#
# COMPACT_ATOMS: atom_id res chain seq x y z
N MET A 1 41.64 -18.59 -23.01
CA MET A 1 42.40 -18.51 -21.74
C MET A 1 42.06 -19.74 -20.89
N LYS A 2 43.02 -20.40 -20.25
CA LYS A 2 42.77 -21.66 -19.50
C LYS A 2 42.06 -21.35 -18.17
N ALA A 3 40.97 -22.06 -17.85
CA ALA A 3 40.16 -21.85 -16.64
C ALA A 3 40.98 -21.83 -15.33
N ARG A 4 42.07 -22.60 -15.29
CA ARG A 4 43.02 -22.64 -14.17
C ARG A 4 43.69 -21.28 -13.88
N ARG A 5 43.97 -20.48 -14.92
CA ARG A 5 44.55 -19.14 -14.77
C ARG A 5 43.52 -18.14 -14.28
N LEU A 6 42.28 -18.23 -14.78
CA LEU A 6 41.18 -17.38 -14.33
C LEU A 6 40.88 -17.60 -12.84
N PHE A 7 40.80 -18.85 -12.41
CA PHE A 7 40.57 -19.19 -11.00
C PHE A 7 41.69 -18.67 -10.09
N ALA A 8 42.95 -18.80 -10.51
CA ALA A 8 44.08 -18.27 -9.75
C ALA A 8 44.02 -16.74 -9.57
N ILE A 9 43.55 -16.01 -10.59
CA ILE A 9 43.36 -14.56 -10.51
C ILE A 9 42.20 -14.22 -9.56
N ILE A 10 41.05 -14.91 -9.69
CA ILE A 10 39.90 -14.70 -8.80
C ILE A 10 40.28 -14.89 -7.33
N VAL A 11 41.00 -15.97 -7.00
CA VAL A 11 41.45 -16.24 -5.63
C VAL A 11 42.42 -15.15 -5.13
N LYS A 12 43.28 -14.61 -6.00
CA LYS A 12 44.17 -13.49 -5.64
C LYS A 12 43.35 -12.25 -5.27
N GLU A 13 42.42 -11.86 -6.14
CA GLU A 13 41.62 -10.66 -5.94
C GLU A 13 40.69 -10.78 -4.73
N LEU A 14 40.07 -11.95 -4.51
CA LEU A 14 39.25 -12.19 -3.32
C LEU A 14 40.07 -12.12 -2.02
N ARG A 15 41.29 -12.67 -2.02
CA ARG A 15 42.18 -12.58 -0.85
C ARG A 15 42.66 -11.14 -0.60
N GLN A 16 42.90 -10.39 -1.67
CA GLN A 16 43.29 -8.98 -1.61
C GLN A 16 42.14 -8.13 -1.06
N LEU A 17 40.92 -8.35 -1.56
CA LEU A 17 39.70 -7.70 -1.07
C LEU A 17 39.43 -8.05 0.40
N ALA A 18 39.50 -9.33 0.78
CA ALA A 18 39.27 -9.78 2.15
C ALA A 18 40.25 -9.18 3.17
N ARG A 19 41.44 -8.76 2.73
CA ARG A 19 42.44 -8.09 3.60
C ARG A 19 42.17 -6.59 3.74
N ASP A 20 41.49 -5.99 2.77
CA ASP A 20 41.00 -4.62 2.87
C ASP A 20 39.71 -4.59 3.72
N ARG A 21 39.90 -4.56 5.03
CA ARG A 21 38.81 -4.56 6.02
C ARG A 21 37.86 -3.39 5.86
N MET A 22 38.34 -2.23 5.40
CA MET A 22 37.50 -1.05 5.23
C MET A 22 36.58 -1.21 4.03
N THR A 23 37.12 -1.66 2.90
CA THR A 23 36.31 -1.94 1.70
C THR A 23 35.29 -3.05 1.97
N VAL A 24 35.67 -4.14 2.63
CA VAL A 24 34.72 -5.21 3.02
C VAL A 24 33.65 -4.70 3.99
N ALA A 25 34.04 -3.88 4.97
CA ALA A 25 33.11 -3.31 5.93
C ALA A 25 32.11 -2.35 5.26
N MET A 26 32.52 -1.57 4.26
CA MET A 26 31.61 -0.71 3.51
C MET A 26 30.67 -1.51 2.59
N MET A 27 31.22 -2.51 1.89
CA MET A 27 30.45 -3.39 1.00
C MET A 27 29.34 -4.15 1.71
N MET A 28 29.56 -4.55 2.96
CA MET A 28 28.53 -5.22 3.78
C MET A 28 27.73 -4.21 4.60
N GLY A 29 28.41 -3.25 5.24
CA GLY A 29 27.82 -2.33 6.20
C GLY A 29 26.84 -1.34 5.59
N ILE A 30 27.14 -0.76 4.42
CA ILE A 30 26.23 0.19 3.78
C ILE A 30 24.92 -0.53 3.37
N PRO A 31 24.94 -1.67 2.66
CA PRO A 31 23.70 -2.39 2.34
C PRO A 31 22.98 -2.93 3.58
N THR A 32 23.68 -3.41 4.61
CA THR A 32 23.04 -3.84 5.86
C THR A 32 22.33 -2.68 6.55
N LEU A 33 22.99 -1.51 6.64
CA LEU A 33 22.37 -0.31 7.20
C LEU A 33 21.16 0.12 6.37
N GLN A 34 21.26 0.08 5.04
CA GLN A 34 20.13 0.37 4.15
C GLN A 34 18.97 -0.61 4.39
N LEU A 35 19.24 -1.92 4.51
CA LEU A 35 18.21 -2.93 4.80
C LEU A 35 17.55 -2.70 6.16
N LEU A 36 18.32 -2.32 7.19
CA LEU A 36 17.77 -1.97 8.49
C LEU A 36 16.91 -0.71 8.38
N LEU A 37 17.45 0.37 7.80
CA LEU A 37 16.73 1.62 7.61
C LEU A 37 15.42 1.39 6.85
N PHE A 38 15.45 0.72 5.70
CA PHE A 38 14.22 0.42 4.95
C PHE A 38 13.32 -0.58 5.67
N GLY A 39 13.87 -1.59 6.33
CA GLY A 39 13.10 -2.56 7.11
C GLY A 39 12.33 -1.93 8.29
N PHE A 40 12.86 -0.86 8.88
CA PHE A 40 12.20 -0.10 9.94
C PHE A 40 11.41 1.12 9.44
N ALA A 41 11.83 1.75 8.34
CA ALA A 41 11.21 2.97 7.82
C ALA A 41 10.01 2.68 6.88
N ILE A 42 10.02 1.56 6.15
CA ILE A 42 8.89 1.17 5.31
C ILE A 42 7.83 0.52 6.21
N ASN A 43 6.77 1.26 6.51
CA ASN A 43 5.57 0.71 7.13
C ASN A 43 4.59 0.28 6.03
N LEU A 44 4.37 -1.03 5.91
CA LEU A 44 3.37 -1.62 5.01
C LEU A 44 2.01 -1.82 5.70
N ASP A 45 1.93 -1.54 7.00
CA ASP A 45 0.67 -1.66 7.75
C ASP A 45 -0.15 -0.38 7.53
N VAL A 46 -1.14 -0.48 6.65
CA VAL A 46 -1.99 0.64 6.27
C VAL A 46 -3.24 0.63 7.16
N ARG A 47 -3.29 1.55 8.13
CA ARG A 47 -4.39 1.71 9.08
C ARG A 47 -4.75 3.16 9.28
N GLY A 48 -5.98 3.41 9.73
CA GLY A 48 -6.45 4.76 10.03
C GLY A 48 -6.52 5.65 8.80
N LEU A 49 -6.75 5.08 7.62
CA LEU A 49 -6.92 5.87 6.41
C LEU A 49 -8.19 6.71 6.54
N GLN A 50 -8.03 8.03 6.41
CA GLN A 50 -9.16 8.95 6.40
C GLN A 50 -10.07 8.61 5.21
N ALA A 51 -11.26 8.13 5.52
CA ALA A 51 -12.22 7.65 4.55
C ALA A 51 -13.44 8.57 4.49
N GLY A 52 -13.83 8.94 3.27
CA GLY A 52 -15.12 9.56 3.00
C GLY A 52 -16.12 8.52 2.49
N ILE A 53 -17.39 8.64 2.86
CA ILE A 53 -18.42 7.66 2.53
C ILE A 53 -19.58 8.32 1.79
N VAL A 54 -20.02 7.69 0.71
CA VAL A 54 -21.24 8.03 -0.02
C VAL A 54 -22.13 6.78 -0.04
N ASP A 55 -23.16 6.74 0.79
CA ASP A 55 -24.17 5.67 0.75
C ASP A 55 -25.43 6.12 -0.01
N GLN A 56 -25.55 5.70 -1.27
CA GLN A 56 -26.74 5.98 -2.09
C GLN A 56 -27.82 4.90 -1.96
N ALA A 57 -27.47 3.73 -1.43
CA ALA A 57 -28.41 2.62 -1.24
C ALA A 57 -29.28 2.82 0.01
N GLN A 58 -28.68 3.35 1.09
CA GLN A 58 -29.36 3.62 2.38
C GLN A 58 -30.07 2.38 2.96
N THR A 59 -29.59 1.18 2.65
CA THR A 59 -30.20 -0.09 3.05
C THR A 59 -29.54 -0.64 4.33
N THR A 60 -30.14 -1.67 4.93
CA THR A 60 -29.47 -2.37 6.06
C THR A 60 -28.20 -3.07 5.59
N GLN A 61 -28.21 -3.63 4.38
CA GLN A 61 -27.05 -4.31 3.79
C GLN A 61 -25.89 -3.34 3.52
N SER A 62 -26.16 -2.11 3.06
CA SER A 62 -25.10 -1.10 2.88
C SER A 62 -24.42 -0.75 4.19
N ARG A 63 -25.21 -0.56 5.26
CA ARG A 63 -24.70 -0.28 6.61
C ARG A 63 -23.88 -1.45 7.17
N GLU A 64 -24.31 -2.68 6.98
CA GLU A 64 -23.57 -3.88 7.44
C GLU A 64 -22.20 -4.00 6.75
N ILE A 65 -22.16 -3.81 5.42
CA ILE A 65 -20.90 -3.84 4.66
C ILE A 65 -19.96 -2.73 5.13
N LEU A 66 -20.49 -1.52 5.30
CA LEU A 66 -19.71 -0.38 5.75
C LEU A 66 -19.14 -0.63 7.15
N GLN A 67 -19.96 -1.12 8.10
CA GLN A 67 -19.51 -1.45 9.45
C GLN A 67 -18.44 -2.55 9.44
N ALA A 68 -18.57 -3.56 8.58
CA ALA A 68 -17.55 -4.59 8.42
C ALA A 68 -16.21 -4.01 7.91
N MET A 69 -16.25 -3.05 6.99
CA MET A 69 -15.06 -2.33 6.52
C MET A 69 -14.41 -1.51 7.62
N LEU A 70 -15.20 -0.76 8.39
CA LEU A 70 -14.70 0.05 9.52
C LEU A 70 -14.10 -0.82 10.63
N ALA A 71 -14.68 -1.98 10.89
CA ALA A 71 -14.19 -2.92 11.89
C ALA A 71 -12.78 -3.48 11.58
N THR A 72 -12.32 -3.41 10.33
CA THR A 72 -10.95 -3.81 9.96
C THR A 72 -9.89 -2.86 10.50
N GLY A 73 -10.24 -1.60 10.80
CA GLY A 73 -9.30 -0.55 11.20
C GLY A 73 -8.40 -0.03 10.07
N VAL A 74 -8.60 -0.49 8.83
CA VAL A 74 -7.89 0.02 7.65
C VAL A 74 -8.36 1.44 7.32
N VAL A 75 -9.66 1.68 7.44
CA VAL A 75 -10.34 2.94 7.13
C VAL A 75 -11.04 3.51 8.36
N GLU A 76 -10.95 4.83 8.53
CA GLU A 76 -11.65 5.60 9.56
C GLU A 76 -12.59 6.62 8.89
N PRO A 77 -13.89 6.62 9.23
CA PRO A 77 -14.85 7.50 8.60
C PRO A 77 -14.69 8.91 9.16
N VAL A 78 -14.24 9.85 8.33
CA VAL A 78 -14.05 11.26 8.72
C VAL A 78 -15.04 12.20 8.06
N ALA A 79 -15.68 11.76 6.97
CA ALA A 79 -16.65 12.56 6.24
C ALA A 79 -17.72 11.73 5.55
N GLU A 80 -18.91 12.29 5.45
CA GLU A 80 -19.99 11.80 4.59
C GLU A 80 -20.14 12.78 3.43
N ALA A 81 -20.29 12.26 2.22
CA ALA A 81 -20.54 13.06 1.02
C ALA A 81 -21.87 12.65 0.38
N ALA A 82 -22.55 13.59 -0.25
CA ALA A 82 -23.84 13.34 -0.89
C ALA A 82 -23.67 12.69 -2.27
N THR A 83 -22.53 12.94 -2.93
CA THR A 83 -22.28 12.46 -4.30
C THR A 83 -20.87 11.90 -4.48
N PRO A 84 -20.67 10.96 -5.43
CA PRO A 84 -19.33 10.48 -5.77
C PRO A 84 -18.40 11.57 -6.29
N HIS A 85 -18.95 12.64 -6.89
CA HIS A 85 -18.17 13.79 -7.35
C HIS A 85 -17.58 14.59 -6.20
N GLU A 86 -18.38 14.88 -5.18
CA GLU A 86 -17.92 15.54 -3.96
C GLU A 86 -16.84 14.70 -3.28
N LEU A 87 -17.03 13.38 -3.21
CA LEU A 87 -16.05 12.46 -2.65
C LEU A 87 -14.71 12.50 -3.43
N MET A 88 -14.77 12.52 -4.77
CA MET A 88 -13.57 12.71 -5.60
C MET A 88 -12.89 14.05 -5.35
N ASP A 89 -13.64 15.12 -5.12
CA ASP A 89 -13.07 16.43 -4.79
C ASP A 89 -12.36 16.42 -3.44
N MET A 90 -12.92 15.72 -2.44
CA MET A 90 -12.29 15.56 -1.13
C MET A 90 -10.95 14.82 -1.23
N VAL A 91 -10.89 13.75 -2.03
CA VAL A 91 -9.62 13.05 -2.33
C VAL A 91 -8.64 14.01 -3.00
N ARG A 92 -9.08 14.79 -4.00
CA ARG A 92 -8.22 15.75 -4.70
C ARG A 92 -7.69 16.88 -3.81
N ARG A 93 -8.45 17.27 -2.78
CA ARG A 93 -8.03 18.28 -1.79
C ARG A 93 -7.15 17.70 -0.67
N GLY A 94 -6.99 16.38 -0.60
CA GLY A 94 -6.24 15.71 0.46
C GLY A 94 -6.98 15.67 1.80
N GLU A 95 -8.30 15.88 1.80
CA GLU A 95 -9.13 15.79 3.01
C GLU A 95 -9.38 14.33 3.41
N ILE A 96 -9.40 13.42 2.43
CA ILE A 96 -9.54 11.98 2.62
C ILE A 96 -8.54 11.26 1.73
N SER A 97 -8.04 10.11 2.18
CA SER A 97 -7.14 9.24 1.41
C SER A 97 -7.92 8.19 0.61
N VAL A 98 -9.11 7.82 1.09
CA VAL A 98 -9.98 6.80 0.48
C VAL A 98 -11.42 7.31 0.42
N GLY A 99 -12.12 7.02 -0.68
CA GLY A 99 -13.55 7.26 -0.83
C GLY A 99 -14.30 5.95 -1.04
N ILE A 100 -15.37 5.71 -0.30
CA ILE A 100 -16.20 4.51 -0.43
C ILE A 100 -17.56 4.93 -1.01
N VAL A 101 -17.89 4.41 -2.19
CA VAL A 101 -19.16 4.67 -2.88
C VAL A 101 -20.00 3.41 -2.87
N VAL A 102 -21.15 3.48 -2.21
CA VAL A 102 -22.18 2.45 -2.24
C VAL A 102 -23.26 2.89 -3.24
N PRO A 103 -23.39 2.19 -4.38
CA PRO A 103 -24.34 2.55 -5.43
C PRO A 103 -25.78 2.20 -5.02
N PRO A 104 -26.80 2.89 -5.57
CA PRO A 104 -28.19 2.68 -5.18
C PRO A 104 -28.72 1.29 -5.55
N ASP A 105 -28.11 0.62 -6.53
CA ASP A 105 -28.46 -0.72 -6.98
C ASP A 105 -27.70 -1.85 -6.24
N LEU A 106 -27.10 -1.55 -5.08
CA LEU A 106 -26.30 -2.48 -4.26
C LEU A 106 -26.90 -3.88 -4.13
N THR A 107 -28.14 -3.97 -3.64
CA THR A 107 -28.81 -5.26 -3.39
C THR A 107 -28.94 -6.09 -4.67
N ARG A 108 -29.20 -5.43 -5.80
CA ARG A 108 -29.28 -6.09 -7.11
C ARG A 108 -27.90 -6.58 -7.57
N ARG A 109 -26.85 -5.79 -7.39
CA ARG A 109 -25.48 -6.19 -7.74
C ARG A 109 -25.00 -7.39 -6.93
N LEU A 110 -25.30 -7.40 -5.63
CA LEU A 110 -24.99 -8.53 -4.74
C LEU A 110 -25.70 -9.81 -5.21
N ALA A 111 -26.99 -9.72 -5.55
CA ALA A 111 -27.77 -10.87 -6.04
C ALA A 111 -27.23 -11.43 -7.38
N GLU A 112 -26.68 -10.56 -8.22
CA GLU A 112 -26.11 -10.93 -9.52
C GLU A 112 -24.60 -11.29 -9.44
N GLY A 113 -23.99 -11.28 -8.24
CA GLY A 113 -22.56 -11.55 -8.06
C GLY A 113 -21.63 -10.50 -8.68
N ARG A 114 -22.12 -9.27 -8.89
CA ARG A 114 -21.36 -8.15 -9.46
C ARG A 114 -20.72 -7.32 -8.35
N GLU A 115 -19.68 -6.54 -8.71
CA GLU A 115 -19.05 -5.58 -7.79
C GLU A 115 -20.08 -4.60 -7.22
N ALA A 116 -20.21 -4.65 -5.89
CA ALA A 116 -21.29 -4.03 -5.15
C ALA A 116 -20.88 -2.68 -4.53
N VAL A 117 -19.58 -2.45 -4.31
CA VAL A 117 -19.02 -1.23 -3.71
C VAL A 117 -17.84 -0.76 -4.55
N GLN A 118 -17.72 0.55 -4.74
CA GLN A 118 -16.60 1.17 -5.44
C GLN A 118 -15.70 1.88 -4.42
N VAL A 119 -14.39 1.65 -4.53
CA VAL A 119 -13.37 2.31 -3.69
C VAL A 119 -12.55 3.26 -4.56
N LEU A 120 -12.52 4.53 -4.17
CA LEU A 120 -11.71 5.59 -4.73
C LEU A 120 -10.46 5.76 -3.86
N VAL A 121 -9.30 5.92 -4.46
CA VAL A 121 -8.03 5.94 -3.72
C VAL A 121 -7.16 7.07 -4.23
N ASP A 122 -6.49 7.79 -3.33
CA ASP A 122 -5.43 8.71 -3.71
C ASP A 122 -4.26 7.96 -4.34
N GLY A 123 -4.06 8.14 -5.65
CA GLY A 123 -3.00 7.49 -6.41
C GLY A 123 -1.61 8.10 -6.21
N SER A 124 -1.48 9.18 -5.46
CA SER A 124 -0.18 9.77 -5.11
C SER A 124 0.53 9.00 -3.99
N ASP A 125 -0.23 8.28 -3.16
CA ASP A 125 0.29 7.41 -2.11
C ASP A 125 0.24 5.93 -2.54
N THR A 126 1.42 5.38 -2.83
CA THR A 126 1.56 3.99 -3.27
C THR A 126 1.12 2.96 -2.23
N SER A 127 1.20 3.30 -0.94
CA SER A 127 0.82 2.40 0.16
C SER A 127 -0.70 2.30 0.24
N VAL A 128 -1.41 3.42 0.10
CA VAL A 128 -2.88 3.47 0.05
C VAL A 128 -3.40 2.72 -1.18
N GLN A 129 -2.75 2.88 -2.33
CA GLN A 129 -3.12 2.16 -3.56
C GLN A 129 -2.98 0.63 -3.43
N GLN A 130 -1.98 0.13 -2.69
CA GLN A 130 -1.83 -1.30 -2.44
C GLN A 130 -2.90 -1.85 -1.49
N ALA A 131 -3.31 -1.07 -0.49
CA ALA A 131 -4.34 -1.48 0.48
C ALA A 131 -5.75 -1.62 -0.13
N ALA A 132 -6.00 -1.01 -1.28
CA ALA A 132 -7.29 -1.04 -1.96
C ALA A 132 -7.46 -2.19 -2.96
N ARG A 133 -6.42 -3.01 -3.20
CA ARG A 133 -6.47 -4.20 -4.05
C ARG A 133 -6.85 -5.45 -3.27
#